data_AF-A0A2W4JL79-F1
#
_entry.id   AF-A0A2W4JL79-F1
#
_cell.length_a   1.000
_cell.length_b   1.000
_cell.length_c   1.000
_cell.angle_alpha   90.00
_cell.angle_beta   90.00
_cell.angle_gamma   90.00
#
_symmetry.space_group_name_H-M   'P 1'
#
loop_
_entity.id
_entity.type
_entity.pdbx_description
1 polymer ?
#
loop_
_entity_poly.entity_id
_entity_poly.type
_entity_poly.pdbx_seq_one_letter_code
_entity_poly.pdbx_strand_id
1 'polypeptide(L)'
;THPPSEHAYERIWSDSVADLAAEHGVEVVIRNRPDDDELFGKLKEIDPDLIVANNWRTWIPPHVFELPRFGTLNVHDSLLPAYAGFSPIVWALINGEKQVGVTAHMMNEELDAGDIVVQKAIDVGPRDTATDLFHRTVELIEPVVREALELIASGKRDFTPQDPAKASFFHKRSIEDSRIDWNWPAEDIERLVRAQSDPYPNAFTYHNGKRLRIVRASVSQRRYGGTPGRIFIREGDGVVIVAGADARYGRNRGLRIERVRTEDGTELAATEYFRSMGGYLTAHP
;
A
#
# COMPACT_ATOMS: atom_id res chain seq x y z
N THR A 1 -9.85 0.89 -16.51
CA THR A 1 -9.50 2.29 -16.20
C THR A 1 -10.15 2.69 -14.90
N HIS A 2 -9.40 3.34 -14.01
CA HIS A 2 -10.00 3.99 -12.84
C HIS A 2 -10.69 5.29 -13.28
N PRO A 3 -11.92 5.57 -12.83
CA PRO A 3 -12.55 6.85 -13.11
C PRO A 3 -11.73 7.98 -12.47
N PRO A 4 -11.80 9.21 -13.01
CA PRO A 4 -11.27 10.38 -12.32
C PRO A 4 -11.80 10.43 -10.88
N SER A 5 -10.89 10.53 -9.92
CA SER A 5 -11.24 10.51 -8.49
C SER A 5 -10.59 11.69 -7.78
N GLU A 6 -11.25 12.24 -6.76
CA GLU A 6 -10.63 13.22 -5.85
C GLU A 6 -9.82 12.55 -4.73
N HIS A 7 -9.91 11.22 -4.58
CA HIS A 7 -9.23 10.50 -3.54
C HIS A 7 -7.73 10.37 -3.85
N ALA A 8 -6.86 10.83 -2.95
CA ALA A 8 -5.41 10.89 -3.19
C ALA A 8 -4.83 9.54 -3.65
N TYR A 9 -5.18 8.46 -2.95
CA TYR A 9 -4.71 7.10 -3.29
C TYR A 9 -5.23 6.57 -4.64
N GLU A 10 -6.23 7.19 -5.25
CA GLU A 10 -6.82 6.74 -6.51
C GLU A 10 -6.28 7.51 -7.71
N ARG A 11 -5.75 8.73 -7.51
CA ARG A 11 -5.18 9.58 -8.58
C ARG A 11 -3.73 9.28 -8.92
N ILE A 12 -3.01 8.70 -7.98
CA ILE A 12 -1.54 8.63 -8.01
C ILE A 12 -1.01 7.81 -9.19
N TRP A 13 -1.71 6.73 -9.55
CA TRP A 13 -1.39 5.85 -10.69
C TRP A 13 -2.62 5.79 -11.60
N SER A 14 -2.72 6.75 -12.51
CA SER A 14 -3.94 6.99 -13.29
C SER A 14 -3.82 6.65 -14.78
N ASP A 15 -2.85 5.83 -15.17
CA ASP A 15 -2.73 5.38 -16.56
C ASP A 15 -4.04 4.71 -17.01
N SER A 16 -4.52 5.10 -18.18
CA SER A 16 -5.81 4.66 -18.70
C SER A 16 -5.67 3.34 -19.46
N VAL A 17 -6.07 2.24 -18.82
CA VAL A 17 -6.25 0.93 -19.48
C VAL A 17 -7.17 1.03 -20.71
N ALA A 18 -8.16 1.92 -20.68
CA ALA A 18 -9.08 2.19 -21.79
C ALA A 18 -8.37 2.82 -22.98
N ASP A 19 -7.44 3.75 -22.75
CA ASP A 19 -6.69 4.41 -23.82
C ASP A 19 -5.75 3.37 -24.46
N LEU A 20 -5.03 2.60 -23.64
CA LEU A 20 -4.17 1.51 -24.11
C LEU A 20 -4.94 0.46 -24.91
N ALA A 21 -6.15 0.08 -24.47
CA ALA A 21 -7.01 -0.86 -25.17
C ALA A 21 -7.47 -0.29 -26.53
N ALA A 22 -7.89 0.99 -26.56
CA ALA A 22 -8.29 1.66 -27.79
C ALA A 22 -7.13 1.76 -28.80
N GLU A 23 -5.91 2.04 -28.35
CA GLU A 23 -4.69 2.05 -29.17
C GLU A 23 -4.43 0.70 -29.86
N HIS A 24 -4.85 -0.41 -29.22
CA HIS A 24 -4.69 -1.77 -29.73
C HIS A 24 -5.97 -2.32 -30.38
N GLY A 25 -7.02 -1.51 -30.54
CA GLY A 25 -8.29 -1.94 -31.13
C GLY A 25 -9.07 -2.97 -30.31
N VAL A 26 -8.83 -3.04 -28.99
CA VAL A 26 -9.57 -3.89 -28.06
C VAL A 26 -10.85 -3.18 -27.62
N GLU A 27 -11.99 -3.89 -27.64
CA GLU A 27 -13.27 -3.32 -27.17
C GLU A 27 -13.16 -2.89 -25.70
N VAL A 28 -13.63 -1.68 -25.41
CA VAL A 28 -13.63 -1.11 -24.06
C VAL A 28 -15.07 -0.93 -23.59
N VAL A 29 -15.38 -1.55 -22.45
CA VAL A 29 -16.63 -1.32 -21.72
C VAL A 29 -16.29 -0.71 -20.36
N ILE A 30 -16.73 0.53 -20.13
CA ILE A 30 -16.49 1.25 -18.87
C ILE A 30 -17.68 1.03 -17.95
N ARG A 31 -17.40 0.60 -16.72
CA ARG A 31 -18.36 0.40 -15.64
C ARG A 31 -17.76 0.76 -14.29
N ASN A 32 -18.60 1.20 -13.36
CA ASN A 32 -18.23 1.38 -11.96
C ASN A 32 -18.36 0.06 -11.17
N ARG A 33 -19.31 -0.79 -11.56
CA ARG A 33 -19.60 -2.10 -10.97
C ARG A 33 -19.97 -3.07 -12.11
N PRO A 34 -19.64 -4.37 -11.99
CA PRO A 34 -19.97 -5.34 -13.01
C PRO A 34 -21.26 -6.10 -12.62
N ASP A 35 -22.33 -5.38 -12.33
CA ASP A 35 -23.60 -5.93 -11.85
C ASP A 35 -24.81 -5.57 -12.73
N ASP A 36 -24.59 -4.93 -13.89
CA ASP A 36 -25.64 -4.60 -14.85
C ASP A 36 -25.90 -5.70 -15.89
N ASP A 37 -27.18 -5.89 -16.23
CA ASP A 37 -27.64 -6.89 -17.20
C ASP A 37 -27.06 -6.69 -18.60
N GLU A 38 -26.76 -5.44 -19.00
CA GLU A 38 -26.16 -5.13 -20.31
C GLU A 38 -24.73 -5.68 -20.40
N LEU A 39 -23.90 -5.44 -19.38
CA LEU A 39 -22.56 -6.03 -19.30
C LEU A 39 -22.64 -7.56 -19.27
N PHE A 40 -23.54 -8.13 -18.47
CA PHE A 40 -23.65 -9.58 -18.37
C PHE A 40 -24.09 -10.21 -19.71
N GLY A 41 -25.01 -9.59 -20.43
CA GLY A 41 -25.41 -9.99 -21.78
C GLY A 41 -24.22 -9.98 -22.75
N LYS A 42 -23.45 -8.88 -22.76
CA LYS A 42 -22.22 -8.78 -23.57
C LYS A 42 -21.20 -9.86 -23.21
N LEU A 43 -20.93 -10.10 -21.93
CA LEU A 43 -19.99 -11.14 -21.51
C LEU A 43 -20.43 -12.54 -21.95
N LYS A 44 -21.73 -12.83 -21.97
CA LYS A 44 -22.27 -14.08 -22.51
C LYS A 44 -22.07 -14.20 -24.03
N GLU A 45 -22.25 -13.11 -24.76
CA GLU A 45 -22.02 -13.08 -26.21
C GLU A 45 -20.54 -13.27 -26.56
N ILE A 46 -19.64 -12.73 -25.73
CA ILE A 46 -18.18 -12.89 -25.86
C ILE A 46 -17.75 -14.33 -25.57
N ASP A 47 -18.45 -15.04 -24.68
CA ASP A 47 -18.14 -16.40 -24.22
C ASP A 47 -16.67 -16.54 -23.79
N PRO A 48 -16.20 -15.77 -22.78
CA PRO A 48 -14.80 -15.73 -22.41
C PRO A 48 -14.34 -17.08 -21.85
N ASP A 49 -13.15 -17.50 -22.28
CA ASP A 49 -12.49 -18.67 -21.68
C ASP A 49 -12.04 -18.42 -20.25
N LEU A 50 -11.56 -17.19 -19.99
CA LEU A 50 -11.04 -16.71 -18.72
C LEU A 50 -11.27 -15.20 -18.60
N ILE A 51 -11.52 -14.70 -17.39
CA ILE A 51 -11.43 -13.28 -17.06
C ILE A 51 -10.20 -13.05 -16.19
N VAL A 52 -9.46 -11.96 -16.44
CA VAL A 52 -8.36 -11.51 -15.56
C VAL A 52 -8.77 -10.21 -14.89
N ALA A 53 -9.00 -10.27 -13.58
CA ALA A 53 -9.20 -9.11 -12.72
C ALA A 53 -7.85 -8.64 -12.19
N ASN A 54 -7.55 -7.34 -12.36
CA ASN A 54 -6.34 -6.73 -11.82
C ASN A 54 -6.70 -5.33 -11.31
N ASN A 55 -6.46 -5.08 -10.02
CA ASN A 55 -6.76 -3.80 -9.37
C ASN A 55 -8.23 -3.33 -9.58
N TRP A 56 -9.18 -4.28 -9.62
CA TRP A 56 -10.61 -3.98 -9.63
C TRP A 56 -11.10 -3.78 -8.19
N ARG A 57 -11.87 -2.71 -7.93
CA ARG A 57 -12.11 -2.22 -6.56
C ARG A 57 -13.53 -2.44 -6.04
N THR A 58 -14.39 -3.02 -6.85
CA THR A 58 -15.79 -3.30 -6.46
C THR A 58 -16.06 -4.80 -6.51
N TRP A 59 -17.08 -5.23 -5.78
CA TRP A 59 -17.50 -6.63 -5.78
C TRP A 59 -17.83 -7.11 -7.20
N ILE A 60 -17.26 -8.24 -7.60
CA ILE A 60 -17.64 -8.96 -8.82
C ILE A 60 -18.62 -10.05 -8.40
N PRO A 61 -19.86 -10.07 -8.91
CA PRO A 61 -20.84 -11.04 -8.47
C PRO A 61 -20.55 -12.45 -9.01
N PRO A 62 -21.00 -13.53 -8.33
CA PRO A 62 -20.77 -14.92 -8.74
C PRO A 62 -21.14 -15.20 -10.20
N HIS A 63 -22.29 -14.71 -10.65
CA HIS A 63 -22.72 -14.90 -12.03
C HIS A 63 -21.76 -14.30 -13.08
N VAL A 64 -20.89 -13.36 -12.71
CA VAL A 64 -19.84 -12.82 -13.58
C VAL A 64 -18.54 -13.59 -13.41
N PHE A 65 -18.04 -13.79 -12.18
CA PHE A 65 -16.72 -14.40 -12.01
C PHE A 65 -16.68 -15.91 -12.30
N GLU A 66 -17.84 -16.59 -12.23
CA GLU A 66 -18.01 -18.00 -12.58
C GLU A 66 -18.39 -18.22 -14.05
N LEU A 67 -18.67 -17.14 -14.80
CA LEU A 67 -19.08 -17.22 -16.20
C LEU A 67 -18.05 -17.93 -17.10
N PRO A 68 -16.73 -17.60 -17.02
CA PRO A 68 -15.76 -18.20 -17.91
C PRO A 68 -15.50 -19.66 -17.57
N ARG A 69 -15.30 -20.52 -18.57
CA ARG A 69 -15.07 -21.97 -18.35
C ARG A 69 -13.84 -22.29 -17.50
N PHE A 70 -12.84 -21.41 -17.48
CA PHE A 70 -11.65 -21.53 -16.64
C PHE A 70 -11.71 -20.63 -15.40
N GLY A 71 -12.83 -19.95 -15.16
CA GLY A 71 -13.05 -19.05 -14.03
C GLY A 71 -12.46 -17.66 -14.21
N THR A 72 -12.29 -16.95 -13.09
CA THR A 72 -11.70 -15.61 -13.07
C THR A 72 -10.43 -15.61 -12.25
N LEU A 73 -9.34 -15.17 -12.87
CA LEU A 73 -8.03 -14.98 -12.23
C LEU A 73 -7.97 -13.58 -11.65
N ASN A 74 -7.76 -13.43 -10.34
CA ASN A 74 -7.48 -12.16 -9.72
C ASN A 74 -5.97 -11.99 -9.46
N VAL A 75 -5.45 -10.81 -9.76
CA VAL A 75 -4.07 -10.42 -9.46
C VAL A 75 -4.08 -9.44 -8.30
N HIS A 76 -3.52 -9.88 -7.17
CA HIS A 76 -3.49 -9.15 -5.92
C HIS A 76 -2.05 -8.76 -5.54
N ASP A 77 -1.84 -7.54 -5.08
CA ASP A 77 -0.52 -6.95 -4.77
C ASP A 77 -0.02 -7.31 -3.35
N SER A 78 -0.27 -8.54 -2.93
CA SER A 78 0.27 -9.12 -1.69
C SER A 78 0.74 -10.56 -1.86
N LEU A 79 1.40 -11.07 -0.81
CA LEU A 79 1.66 -12.49 -0.62
C LEU A 79 0.50 -13.13 0.16
N LEU A 80 -0.60 -13.42 -0.54
CA LEU A 80 -1.78 -14.07 0.05
C LEU A 80 -1.40 -15.40 0.73
N PRO A 81 -2.08 -15.77 1.84
CA PRO A 81 -3.29 -15.16 2.40
C PRO A 81 -3.07 -13.88 3.24
N ALA A 82 -1.83 -13.46 3.44
CA ALA A 82 -1.55 -12.25 4.20
C ALA A 82 -1.88 -10.98 3.38
N TYR A 83 -2.39 -9.95 4.07
CA TYR A 83 -2.71 -8.65 3.46
C TYR A 83 -3.74 -8.72 2.32
N ALA A 84 -4.80 -9.50 2.50
CA ALA A 84 -6.01 -9.41 1.68
C ALA A 84 -6.68 -8.03 1.82
N GLY A 85 -7.50 -7.64 0.84
CA GLY A 85 -8.22 -6.37 0.85
C GLY A 85 -7.44 -5.23 0.23
N PHE A 86 -7.24 -4.13 0.97
CA PHE A 86 -6.77 -2.88 0.39
C PHE A 86 -5.40 -2.42 0.91
N SER A 87 -4.67 -1.70 0.05
CA SER A 87 -3.37 -1.08 0.36
C SER A 87 -2.31 -2.06 0.90
N PRO A 88 -2.18 -3.29 0.35
CA PRO A 88 -1.36 -4.33 0.97
C PRO A 88 0.13 -3.99 1.06
N ILE A 89 0.73 -3.43 0.00
CA ILE A 89 2.15 -3.01 0.02
C ILE A 89 2.42 -2.03 1.17
N VAL A 90 1.51 -1.10 1.38
CA VAL A 90 1.65 -0.05 2.41
C VAL A 90 1.55 -0.65 3.81
N TRP A 91 0.61 -1.57 4.02
CA TRP A 91 0.45 -2.28 5.29
C TRP A 91 1.61 -3.22 5.59
N ALA A 92 2.08 -3.96 4.60
CA ALA A 92 3.26 -4.83 4.73
C ALA A 92 4.49 -4.03 5.14
N LEU A 93 4.71 -2.86 4.52
CA LEU A 93 5.84 -2.00 4.86
C LEU A 93 5.76 -1.43 6.29
N ILE A 94 4.57 -1.03 6.73
CA ILE A 94 4.33 -0.55 8.11
C ILE A 94 4.60 -1.64 9.14
N ASN A 95 4.12 -2.85 8.87
CA ASN A 95 4.27 -4.00 9.77
C ASN A 95 5.72 -4.55 9.78
N GLY A 96 6.59 -4.00 8.93
CA GLY A 96 8.01 -4.37 8.91
C GLY A 96 8.26 -5.70 8.21
N GLU A 97 7.39 -6.07 7.26
CA GLU A 97 7.60 -7.24 6.43
C GLU A 97 8.91 -7.14 5.66
N LYS A 98 9.59 -8.28 5.55
CA LYS A 98 10.86 -8.37 4.81
C LYS A 98 10.64 -8.54 3.31
N GLN A 99 9.45 -8.94 2.92
CA GLN A 99 9.07 -9.21 1.54
C GLN A 99 7.67 -8.67 1.26
N VAL A 100 7.47 -8.21 0.04
CA VAL A 100 6.16 -7.94 -0.57
C VAL A 100 6.08 -8.70 -1.89
N GLY A 101 4.93 -8.74 -2.53
CA GLY A 101 4.83 -9.51 -3.77
C GLY A 101 3.47 -9.41 -4.45
N VAL A 102 3.30 -10.27 -5.45
CA VAL A 102 2.07 -10.40 -6.24
C VAL A 102 1.60 -11.85 -6.17
N THR A 103 0.30 -12.03 -6.00
CA THR A 103 -0.37 -13.32 -6.09
C THR A 103 -1.41 -13.29 -7.20
N ALA A 104 -1.33 -14.25 -8.13
CA ALA A 104 -2.43 -14.60 -9.00
C ALA A 104 -3.18 -15.77 -8.38
N HIS A 105 -4.46 -15.59 -8.09
CA HIS A 105 -5.32 -16.60 -7.48
C HIS A 105 -6.66 -16.69 -8.23
N MET A 106 -7.30 -17.85 -8.20
CA MET A 106 -8.65 -18.00 -8.73
C MET A 106 -9.64 -17.32 -7.78
N MET A 107 -10.62 -16.59 -8.31
CA MET A 107 -11.71 -16.03 -7.50
C MET A 107 -12.65 -17.14 -7.02
N ASN A 108 -13.19 -16.96 -5.82
CA ASN A 108 -14.29 -17.74 -5.26
C ASN A 108 -15.27 -16.79 -4.54
N GLU A 109 -16.20 -17.34 -3.77
CA GLU A 109 -17.20 -16.56 -3.02
C GLU A 109 -16.60 -15.70 -1.89
N GLU A 110 -15.34 -15.95 -1.52
CA GLU A 110 -14.63 -15.25 -0.44
C GLU A 110 -13.62 -14.25 -1.01
N LEU A 111 -13.58 -13.05 -0.42
CA LEU A 111 -12.71 -11.98 -0.90
C LEU A 111 -11.22 -12.34 -0.73
N ASP A 112 -10.50 -12.37 -1.84
CA ASP A 112 -9.06 -12.67 -1.94
C ASP A 112 -8.63 -14.03 -1.34
N ALA A 113 -9.54 -15.01 -1.23
CA ALA A 113 -9.30 -16.26 -0.51
C ALA A 113 -9.23 -17.53 -1.40
N GLY A 114 -9.44 -17.41 -2.71
CA GLY A 114 -9.39 -18.56 -3.60
C GLY A 114 -7.97 -19.06 -3.90
N ASP A 115 -7.88 -20.22 -4.55
CA ASP A 115 -6.62 -20.96 -4.69
C ASP A 115 -5.55 -20.19 -5.45
N ILE A 116 -4.32 -20.23 -4.92
CA ILE A 116 -3.14 -19.56 -5.49
C ILE A 116 -2.63 -20.36 -6.69
N VAL A 117 -2.57 -19.67 -7.84
CA VAL A 117 -2.04 -20.18 -9.10
C VAL A 117 -0.53 -19.92 -9.18
N VAL A 118 -0.12 -18.66 -9.00
CA VAL A 118 1.28 -18.22 -9.01
C VAL A 118 1.46 -17.13 -7.96
N GLN A 119 2.59 -17.13 -7.27
CA GLN A 119 2.95 -16.08 -6.32
C GLN A 119 4.45 -15.76 -6.46
N LYS A 120 4.80 -14.48 -6.51
CA LYS A 120 6.19 -14.01 -6.59
C LYS A 120 6.45 -12.91 -5.57
N ALA A 121 7.62 -12.96 -4.93
CA ALA A 121 8.04 -12.05 -3.88
C ALA A 121 9.26 -11.23 -4.30
N ILE A 122 9.40 -10.05 -3.69
CA ILE A 122 10.57 -9.19 -3.74
C ILE A 122 10.98 -8.80 -2.31
N ASP A 123 12.29 -8.65 -2.09
CA ASP A 123 12.80 -8.18 -0.80
C ASP A 123 12.57 -6.68 -0.62
N VAL A 124 12.19 -6.32 0.61
CA VAL A 124 12.07 -4.95 1.09
C VAL A 124 13.44 -4.46 1.59
N GLY A 125 14.01 -3.51 0.85
CA GLY A 125 15.25 -2.86 1.21
C GLY A 125 15.11 -1.95 2.45
N PRO A 126 16.23 -1.63 3.13
CA PRO A 126 16.23 -0.82 4.35
C PRO A 126 15.84 0.65 4.12
N ARG A 127 15.73 1.08 2.86
CA ARG A 127 15.34 2.44 2.46
C ARG A 127 14.19 2.46 1.47
N ASP A 128 13.65 1.29 1.13
CA ASP A 128 12.56 1.19 0.17
C ASP A 128 11.33 1.89 0.73
N THR A 129 10.73 2.71 -0.12
CA THR A 129 9.45 3.35 0.14
C THR A 129 8.30 2.57 -0.46
N ALA A 130 7.05 2.88 -0.09
CA ALA A 130 5.89 2.24 -0.72
C ALA A 130 5.88 2.49 -2.24
N THR A 131 6.36 3.64 -2.70
CA THR A 131 6.46 3.99 -4.12
C THR A 131 7.48 3.10 -4.84
N ASP A 132 8.67 2.88 -4.26
CA ASP A 132 9.69 2.02 -4.84
C ASP A 132 9.19 0.56 -4.95
N LEU A 133 8.56 0.08 -3.87
CA LEU A 133 7.98 -1.26 -3.83
C LEU A 133 6.83 -1.40 -4.82
N PHE A 134 5.98 -0.38 -4.95
CA PHE A 134 4.89 -0.38 -5.94
C PHE A 134 5.41 -0.59 -7.36
N HIS A 135 6.42 0.18 -7.80
CA HIS A 135 6.99 0.01 -9.14
C HIS A 135 7.56 -1.39 -9.36
N ARG A 136 8.33 -1.90 -8.39
CA ARG A 136 8.91 -3.26 -8.48
C ARG A 136 7.82 -4.35 -8.48
N THR A 137 6.73 -4.17 -7.74
CA THR A 137 5.59 -5.09 -7.73
C THR A 137 4.81 -5.04 -9.04
N VAL A 138 4.68 -3.87 -9.68
CA VAL A 138 4.08 -3.74 -11.02
C VAL A 138 4.87 -4.54 -12.06
N GLU A 139 6.21 -4.54 -11.98
CA GLU A 139 7.07 -5.36 -12.85
C GLU A 139 6.86 -6.87 -12.66
N LEU A 140 6.34 -7.31 -11.51
CA LEU A 140 5.99 -8.72 -11.27
C LEU A 140 4.67 -9.14 -11.91
N ILE A 141 3.76 -8.20 -12.23
CA ILE A 141 2.41 -8.54 -12.71
C ILE A 141 2.47 -9.32 -14.02
N GLU A 142 3.23 -8.85 -15.02
CA GLU A 142 3.35 -9.50 -16.32
C GLU A 142 3.87 -10.96 -16.22
N PRO A 143 5.02 -11.23 -15.57
CA PRO A 143 5.51 -12.60 -15.44
C PRO A 143 4.65 -13.48 -14.52
N VAL A 144 3.90 -12.92 -13.57
CA VAL A 144 2.94 -13.68 -12.75
C VAL A 144 1.72 -14.08 -13.57
N VAL A 145 1.12 -13.13 -14.30
CA VAL A 145 -0.05 -13.38 -15.14
C VAL A 145 0.30 -14.34 -16.26
N ARG A 146 1.42 -14.14 -16.96
CA ARG A 146 1.86 -15.03 -18.04
C ARG A 146 1.98 -16.48 -17.57
N GLU A 147 2.67 -16.71 -16.46
CA GLU A 147 2.87 -18.05 -15.89
C GLU A 147 1.53 -18.67 -15.43
N ALA A 148 0.64 -17.88 -14.83
CA ALA A 148 -0.69 -18.33 -14.45
C ALA A 148 -1.54 -18.76 -15.67
N LEU A 149 -1.51 -17.97 -16.75
CA LEU A 149 -2.20 -18.29 -18.01
C LEU A 149 -1.64 -19.57 -18.65
N GLU A 150 -0.32 -19.75 -18.66
CA GLU A 150 0.32 -20.96 -19.19
C GLU A 150 -0.09 -22.21 -18.38
N LEU A 151 -0.14 -22.11 -17.04
CA LEU A 151 -0.59 -23.20 -16.18
C LEU A 151 -2.06 -23.56 -16.44
N ILE A 152 -2.95 -22.56 -16.51
CA ILE A 152 -4.38 -22.78 -16.80
C ILE A 152 -4.56 -23.40 -18.19
N ALA A 153 -3.89 -22.86 -19.21
CA ALA A 153 -3.95 -23.37 -20.59
C ALA A 153 -3.43 -24.81 -20.72
N SER A 154 -2.51 -25.25 -19.86
CA SER A 154 -2.03 -26.64 -19.82
C SER A 154 -3.08 -27.65 -19.32
N GLY A 155 -4.21 -27.16 -18.80
CA GLY A 155 -5.27 -27.98 -18.20
C GLY A 155 -5.06 -28.28 -16.72
N LYS A 156 -4.06 -27.67 -16.06
CA LYS A 156 -3.88 -27.76 -14.61
C LYS A 156 -5.07 -27.11 -13.90
N ARG A 157 -5.63 -27.81 -12.91
CA ARG A 157 -6.76 -27.34 -12.09
C ARG A 157 -6.51 -27.42 -10.59
N ASP A 158 -5.55 -28.24 -10.17
CA ASP A 158 -5.18 -28.38 -8.76
C ASP A 158 -4.17 -27.27 -8.39
N PHE A 159 -4.70 -26.15 -7.93
CA PHE A 159 -3.94 -25.00 -7.43
C PHE A 159 -3.76 -25.06 -5.90
N THR A 160 -2.99 -24.14 -5.34
CA THR A 160 -2.62 -24.19 -3.91
C THR A 160 -3.72 -23.54 -3.06
N PRO A 161 -4.44 -24.29 -2.21
CA PRO A 161 -5.44 -23.68 -1.34
C PRO A 161 -4.79 -22.74 -0.33
N GLN A 162 -5.45 -21.61 -0.05
CA GLN A 162 -5.00 -20.69 0.98
C GLN A 162 -5.27 -21.27 2.38
N ASP A 163 -4.40 -20.96 3.34
CA ASP A 163 -4.58 -21.32 4.76
C ASP A 163 -5.27 -20.17 5.50
N PRO A 164 -6.56 -20.30 5.90
CA PRO A 164 -7.29 -19.23 6.55
C PRO A 164 -6.66 -18.77 7.88
N ALA A 165 -5.89 -19.64 8.55
CA ALA A 165 -5.22 -19.28 9.80
C ALA A 165 -4.07 -18.28 9.60
N LYS A 166 -3.59 -18.12 8.36
CA LYS A 166 -2.56 -17.13 7.97
C LYS A 166 -3.16 -15.90 7.29
N ALA A 167 -4.48 -15.88 7.11
CA ALA A 167 -5.16 -14.78 6.46
C ALA A 167 -5.18 -13.53 7.34
N SER A 168 -4.95 -12.38 6.72
CA SER A 168 -5.18 -11.08 7.33
C SER A 168 -5.83 -10.15 6.33
N PHE A 169 -6.83 -9.40 6.77
CA PHE A 169 -7.63 -8.53 5.92
C PHE A 169 -7.48 -7.08 6.36
N PHE A 170 -7.19 -6.19 5.41
CA PHE A 170 -7.00 -4.77 5.67
C PHE A 170 -8.00 -3.92 4.89
N HIS A 171 -8.56 -2.94 5.57
CA HIS A 171 -9.43 -1.95 4.95
C HIS A 171 -8.60 -0.86 4.24
N LYS A 172 -9.24 -0.15 3.31
CA LYS A 172 -8.70 1.03 2.64
C LYS A 172 -8.21 2.06 3.65
N ARG A 173 -7.01 2.58 3.41
CA ARG A 173 -6.41 3.64 4.23
C ARG A 173 -7.04 5.01 4.00
N SER A 174 -7.03 5.79 5.06
CA SER A 174 -7.50 7.17 5.13
C SER A 174 -6.36 8.11 5.53
N ILE A 175 -6.63 9.42 5.51
CA ILE A 175 -5.69 10.41 6.03
C ILE A 175 -5.42 10.20 7.53
N GLU A 176 -6.40 9.69 8.29
CA GLU A 176 -6.23 9.43 9.73
C GLU A 176 -5.13 8.40 9.99
N ASP A 177 -5.05 7.38 9.14
CA ASP A 177 -4.02 6.34 9.23
C ASP A 177 -2.62 6.87 8.93
N SER A 178 -2.50 8.07 8.34
CA SER A 178 -1.22 8.70 8.02
C SER A 178 -0.70 9.60 9.16
N ARG A 179 -1.47 9.74 10.24
CA ARG A 179 -1.07 10.53 11.40
C ARG A 179 -0.08 9.75 12.27
N ILE A 180 1.00 10.41 12.66
CA ILE A 180 2.00 9.85 13.57
C ILE A 180 1.47 9.86 15.00
N ASP A 181 1.44 8.67 15.62
CA ASP A 181 1.36 8.51 17.06
C ASP A 181 2.77 8.38 17.64
N TRP A 182 3.20 9.39 18.41
CA TRP A 182 4.53 9.41 19.02
C TRP A 182 4.71 8.35 20.11
N ASN A 183 3.65 7.68 20.57
CA ASN A 183 3.76 6.53 21.47
C ASN A 183 4.24 5.26 20.77
N TRP A 184 4.32 5.23 19.44
CA TRP A 184 4.89 4.10 18.72
C TRP A 184 6.43 4.08 18.84
N PRO A 185 7.07 2.90 18.77
CA PRO A 185 8.52 2.80 18.59
C PRO A 185 9.01 3.62 17.40
N ALA A 186 10.23 4.18 17.50
CA ALA A 186 10.81 4.99 16.42
C ALA A 186 10.94 4.20 15.10
N GLU A 187 11.21 2.91 15.20
CA GLU A 187 11.27 1.96 14.09
C GLU A 187 9.94 1.85 13.34
N ASP A 188 8.82 1.84 14.05
CA ASP A 188 7.48 1.73 13.46
C ASP A 188 7.05 3.06 12.83
N ILE A 189 7.40 4.19 13.47
CA ILE A 189 7.15 5.52 12.88
C ILE A 189 8.02 5.71 11.63
N GLU A 190 9.26 5.23 11.63
CA GLU A 190 10.14 5.28 10.45
C GLU A 190 9.55 4.50 9.27
N ARG A 191 9.02 3.29 9.52
CA ARG A 191 8.30 2.50 8.51
C ARG A 191 7.06 3.23 8.00
N LEU A 192 6.29 3.87 8.88
CA LEU A 192 5.15 4.69 8.48
C LEU A 192 5.58 5.84 7.56
N VAL A 193 6.70 6.51 7.84
CA VAL A 193 7.24 7.58 6.98
C VAL A 193 7.62 7.02 5.61
N ARG A 194 8.30 5.88 5.52
CA ARG A 194 8.63 5.24 4.24
C ARG A 194 7.40 4.71 3.49
N ALA A 195 6.39 4.23 4.21
CA ALA A 195 5.15 3.76 3.63
C ALA A 195 4.26 4.88 3.12
N GLN A 196 4.37 6.06 3.72
CA GLN A 196 3.68 7.28 3.30
C GLN A 196 4.65 8.21 2.57
N SER A 197 5.19 7.72 1.46
CA SER A 197 6.11 8.44 0.59
C SER A 197 5.37 9.09 -0.59
N ASP A 198 5.92 10.18 -1.12
CA ASP A 198 5.41 10.75 -2.37
C ASP A 198 5.36 9.68 -3.47
N PRO A 199 4.31 9.66 -4.29
CA PRO A 199 3.21 10.62 -4.38
C PRO A 199 2.03 10.38 -3.40
N TYR A 200 2.11 9.39 -2.50
CA TYR A 200 1.10 9.18 -1.45
C TYR A 200 1.13 10.28 -0.37
N PRO A 201 0.00 10.53 0.33
CA PRO A 201 -0.03 11.52 1.41
C PRO A 201 1.00 11.20 2.49
N ASN A 202 1.95 12.11 2.74
CA ASN A 202 3.00 11.80 3.72
C ASN A 202 2.48 11.61 5.15
N ALA A 203 3.24 10.85 5.94
CA ALA A 203 3.03 10.77 7.37
C ALA A 203 3.09 12.18 7.98
N PHE A 204 2.17 12.50 8.90
CA PHE A 204 2.09 13.85 9.44
C PHE A 204 1.85 13.89 10.95
N THR A 205 2.20 15.04 11.52
CA THR A 205 1.99 15.41 12.92
C THR A 205 1.64 16.89 12.98
N TYR A 206 1.52 17.47 14.17
CA TYR A 206 1.27 18.88 14.38
C TYR A 206 2.41 19.52 15.17
N HIS A 207 2.74 20.76 14.80
CA HIS A 207 3.69 21.60 15.52
C HIS A 207 3.08 23.01 15.65
N ASN A 208 2.86 23.45 16.89
CA ASN A 208 2.20 24.72 17.20
C ASN A 208 0.83 24.87 16.49
N GLY A 209 0.00 23.83 16.56
CA GLY A 209 -1.34 23.80 15.95
C GLY A 209 -1.37 23.62 14.43
N LYS A 210 -0.22 23.62 13.75
CA LYS A 210 -0.14 23.51 12.28
C LYS A 210 0.31 22.13 11.86
N ARG A 211 -0.25 21.62 10.75
CA ARG A 211 0.15 20.34 10.19
C ARG A 211 1.59 20.41 9.68
N LEU A 212 2.36 19.38 10.02
CA LEU A 212 3.73 19.18 9.57
C LEU A 212 3.86 17.76 9.02
N ARG A 213 4.21 17.64 7.74
CA ARG A 213 4.48 16.34 7.10
C ARG A 213 5.94 15.96 7.33
N ILE A 214 6.18 14.69 7.62
CA ILE A 214 7.51 14.12 7.77
C ILE A 214 7.83 13.40 6.46
N VAL A 215 8.75 13.98 5.68
CA VAL A 215 9.08 13.48 4.33
C VAL A 215 10.18 12.42 4.40
N ARG A 216 11.13 12.59 5.32
CA ARG A 216 12.24 11.67 5.48
C ARG A 216 12.68 11.62 6.94
N ALA A 217 12.87 10.41 7.44
CA ALA A 217 13.32 10.14 8.79
C ALA A 217 14.15 8.85 8.84
N SER A 218 14.86 8.66 9.94
CA SER A 218 15.56 7.43 10.29
C SER A 218 15.53 7.20 11.80
N VAL A 219 15.92 6.01 12.24
CA VAL A 219 16.01 5.69 13.66
C VAL A 219 17.32 6.24 14.24
N SER A 220 17.27 6.87 15.42
CA SER A 220 18.44 7.50 16.01
C SER A 220 19.55 6.51 16.40
N GLN A 221 20.81 6.95 16.32
CA GLN A 221 21.98 6.14 16.70
C GLN A 221 22.16 5.96 18.20
N ARG A 222 21.58 6.85 19.02
CA ARG A 222 21.58 6.75 20.48
C ARG A 222 20.19 6.44 21.01
N ARG A 223 20.11 6.16 22.32
CA ARG A 223 18.86 5.99 23.06
C ARG A 223 18.60 7.25 23.86
N TYR A 224 17.34 7.62 23.96
CA TYR A 224 16.90 8.86 24.57
C TYR A 224 15.73 8.61 25.51
N GLY A 225 15.63 9.49 26.51
CA GLY A 225 14.54 9.49 27.47
C GLY A 225 13.74 10.77 27.42
N GLY A 226 12.47 10.68 27.79
CA GLY A 226 11.58 11.83 27.86
C GLY A 226 10.13 11.44 27.62
N THR A 227 9.36 12.43 27.20
CA THR A 227 7.96 12.30 26.83
C THR A 227 7.83 12.17 25.31
N PRO A 228 6.99 11.26 24.80
CA PRO A 228 6.70 11.13 23.37
C PRO A 228 6.39 12.48 22.70
N GLY A 229 6.94 12.68 21.50
CA GLY A 229 6.77 13.88 20.70
C GLY A 229 7.70 15.03 21.07
N ARG A 230 8.52 14.91 22.13
CA ARG A 230 9.46 15.97 22.53
C ARG A 230 10.53 16.18 21.46
N ILE A 231 10.68 17.43 21.00
CA ILE A 231 11.77 17.86 20.11
C ILE A 231 13.04 17.95 20.96
N PHE A 232 13.99 17.04 20.76
CA PHE A 232 15.04 16.80 21.76
C PHE A 232 16.42 17.31 21.38
N ILE A 233 17.07 16.73 20.37
CA ILE A 233 18.48 17.01 20.08
C ILE A 233 18.78 16.87 18.58
N ARG A 234 19.80 17.60 18.11
CA ARG A 234 20.37 17.39 16.78
C ARG A 234 21.26 16.15 16.79
N GLU A 235 21.11 15.31 15.76
CA GLU A 235 21.97 14.15 15.52
C GLU A 235 22.35 14.16 14.04
N GLY A 236 23.61 14.51 13.73
CA GLY A 236 24.04 14.73 12.35
C GLY A 236 23.28 15.90 11.69
N ASP A 237 22.70 15.62 10.53
CA ASP A 237 21.87 16.54 9.73
C ASP A 237 20.38 16.51 10.11
N GLY A 238 19.99 15.68 11.10
CA GLY A 238 18.61 15.52 11.54
C GLY A 238 18.33 16.02 12.97
N VAL A 239 17.05 16.01 13.33
CA VAL A 239 16.55 16.37 14.66
C VAL A 239 15.78 15.17 15.23
N VAL A 240 16.19 14.74 16.42
CA VAL A 240 15.59 13.60 17.11
C VAL A 240 14.36 14.03 17.89
N ILE A 241 13.27 13.30 17.66
CA ILE A 241 12.04 13.36 18.42
C ILE A 241 11.93 12.11 19.29
N VAL A 242 11.57 12.31 20.56
CA VAL A 242 11.36 11.20 21.50
C VAL A 242 10.14 10.39 21.07
N ALA A 243 10.26 9.07 21.02
CA ALA A 243 9.22 8.15 20.58
C ALA A 243 9.07 6.94 21.51
N GLY A 244 7.87 6.37 21.54
CA GLY A 244 7.53 5.16 22.30
C GLY A 244 6.88 5.46 23.65
N ALA A 245 5.80 4.76 23.99
CA ALA A 245 5.04 4.92 25.24
C ALA A 245 5.91 4.84 26.51
N ASP A 246 6.99 4.06 26.43
CA ASP A 246 7.93 3.82 27.53
C ASP A 246 9.20 4.68 27.49
N ALA A 247 9.20 5.74 26.68
CA ALA A 247 10.34 6.65 26.53
C ALA A 247 10.83 7.26 27.86
N ARG A 248 9.97 7.33 28.89
CA ARG A 248 10.33 7.81 30.24
C ARG A 248 11.49 7.04 30.87
N TYR A 249 11.74 5.79 30.45
CA TYR A 249 12.84 4.98 30.99
C TYR A 249 14.20 5.26 30.36
N GLY A 250 14.30 6.10 29.32
CA GLY A 250 15.58 6.44 28.70
C GLY A 250 16.23 5.33 27.87
N ARG A 251 15.44 4.33 27.47
CA ARG A 251 15.93 3.16 26.73
C ARG A 251 15.49 3.15 25.28
N ASN A 252 14.64 4.07 24.82
CA ASN A 252 14.08 4.02 23.48
C ASN A 252 15.00 4.69 22.47
N ARG A 253 14.94 4.24 21.21
CA ARG A 253 15.39 5.05 20.08
C ARG A 253 14.41 6.21 19.89
N GLY A 254 14.89 7.32 19.34
CA GLY A 254 14.05 8.40 18.86
C GLY A 254 13.92 8.34 17.33
N LEU A 255 12.92 9.03 16.79
CA LEU A 255 12.82 9.26 15.37
C LEU A 255 13.69 10.45 15.01
N ARG A 256 14.74 10.23 14.21
CA ARG A 256 15.55 11.30 13.64
C ARG A 256 14.88 11.81 12.37
N ILE A 257 14.23 12.95 12.44
CA ILE A 257 13.63 13.62 11.28
C ILE A 257 14.75 14.30 10.49
N GLU A 258 14.78 14.07 9.17
CA GLU A 258 15.78 14.63 8.25
C GLU A 258 15.17 15.74 7.38
N ARG A 259 13.95 15.53 6.87
CA ARG A 259 13.20 16.53 6.09
C ARG A 259 11.73 16.59 6.49
N VAL A 260 11.20 17.81 6.48
CA VAL A 260 9.80 18.11 6.77
C VAL A 260 9.20 18.92 5.63
N ARG A 261 7.88 18.82 5.49
CA ARG A 261 7.10 19.66 4.57
C ARG A 261 6.00 20.37 5.36
N THR A 262 6.00 21.70 5.30
CA THR A 262 5.03 22.55 6.00
C THR A 262 3.65 22.48 5.35
N GLU A 263 2.64 23.04 6.03
CA GLU A 263 1.26 23.06 5.54
C GLU A 263 1.10 23.72 4.17
N ASP A 264 1.90 24.76 3.91
CA ASP A 264 1.96 25.47 2.61
C ASP A 264 2.75 24.71 1.51
N GLY A 265 3.29 23.53 1.83
CA GLY A 265 4.04 22.69 0.90
C GLY A 265 5.54 22.95 0.83
N THR A 266 6.08 23.91 1.60
CA THR A 266 7.53 24.17 1.62
C THR A 266 8.28 23.00 2.26
N GLU A 267 9.26 22.43 1.55
CA GLU A 267 10.11 21.36 2.07
C GLU A 267 11.43 21.91 2.60
N LEU A 268 11.77 21.56 3.85
CA LEU A 268 12.92 22.10 4.59
C LEU A 268 13.73 20.97 5.23
N ALA A 269 15.03 21.20 5.42
CA ALA A 269 15.81 20.33 6.31
C ALA A 269 15.29 20.47 7.75
N ALA A 270 15.28 19.37 8.51
CA ALA A 270 14.79 19.40 9.88
C ALA A 270 15.57 20.40 10.76
N THR A 271 16.86 20.55 10.50
CA THR A 271 17.76 21.49 11.21
C THR A 271 17.49 22.96 10.87
N GLU A 272 16.88 23.26 9.73
CA GLU A 272 16.46 24.61 9.33
C GLU A 272 15.08 24.97 9.91
N TYR A 273 14.19 23.99 9.98
CA TYR A 273 12.85 24.13 10.54
C TYR A 273 12.88 24.22 12.08
N PHE A 274 13.52 23.26 12.75
CA PHE A 274 13.67 23.23 14.20
C PHE A 274 14.92 24.05 14.63
N ARG A 275 14.72 25.37 14.71
CA ARG A 275 15.77 26.32 15.13
C ARG A 275 16.10 26.26 16.61
N SER A 276 15.13 25.86 17.44
CA SER A 276 15.30 25.60 18.86
C SER A 276 14.89 24.17 19.18
N MET A 277 15.50 23.62 20.25
CA MET A 277 15.08 22.35 20.84
C MET A 277 14.11 22.62 22.00
N GLY A 278 13.30 21.63 22.34
CA GLY A 278 12.17 21.80 23.25
C GLY A 278 10.85 22.04 22.51
N GLY A 279 9.74 22.01 23.24
CA GLY A 279 8.41 21.91 22.65
C GLY A 279 8.06 20.48 22.23
N TYR A 280 6.95 20.34 21.51
CA TYR A 280 6.36 19.05 21.18
C TYR A 280 5.81 19.01 19.76
N LEU A 281 5.94 17.85 19.15
CA LEU A 281 5.11 17.39 18.05
C LEU A 281 3.94 16.60 18.63
N THR A 282 2.74 16.86 18.14
CA THR A 282 1.50 16.32 18.70
C THR A 282 0.69 15.57 17.63
N ALA A 283 -0.14 14.61 18.05
CA ALA A 283 -1.09 13.97 17.15
C ALA A 283 -2.22 14.93 16.74
N HIS A 284 -2.58 15.88 17.59
CA HIS A 284 -3.66 16.83 17.33
C HIS A 284 -3.17 18.28 17.45
N PRO A 285 -3.83 19.24 16.78
CA PRO A 285 -3.52 20.67 16.88
C PRO A 285 -3.44 21.20 18.31
#